data_AF-A0A1A8RVY3-F1
#
_entry.id   AF-A0A1A8RVY3-F1
#
_cell.length_a   1.000
_cell.length_b   1.000
_cell.length_c   1.000
_cell.angle_alpha   90.00
_cell.angle_beta   90.00
_cell.angle_gamma   90.00
#
_symmetry.space_group_name_H-M   'P 1'
#
loop_
_entity.id
_entity.type
_entity.pdbx_description
1 polymer ?
#
loop_
_entity_poly.entity_id
_entity_poly.type
_entity_poly.pdbx_seq_one_letter_code
_entity_poly.pdbx_strand_id
1 'polypeptide(L)'
;MQMPAESDDPKEAKKKRRKKGLGSFFKVPEGTSPGGAGPALHPDEAIALELQAYLQAATLDTEEDPLEWWNPSQKLFPMLSLLAKKYLCIPAASASSEWVFSTVGNIVTCLRASLKPDHVNRLSFLAKNLT
;
A
#
# COMPACT_ATOMS: atom_id res chain seq x y z
N MET A 1 -64.58 -12.66 2.06
CA MET A 1 -63.55 -12.20 1.11
C MET A 1 -62.24 -12.88 1.49
N GLN A 2 -61.75 -13.74 0.60
CA GLN A 2 -60.48 -14.43 0.70
C GLN A 2 -59.39 -13.56 0.04
N MET A 3 -58.29 -13.29 0.73
CA MET A 3 -56.91 -13.55 0.29
C MET A 3 -55.90 -13.02 1.35
N PRO A 4 -54.80 -13.74 1.60
CA PRO A 4 -53.81 -13.47 2.64
C PRO A 4 -52.64 -12.61 2.09
N ALA A 5 -51.90 -11.95 2.97
CA ALA A 5 -50.58 -11.43 2.69
C ALA A 5 -49.67 -11.69 3.88
N GLU A 6 -49.10 -12.90 3.90
CA GLU A 6 -47.79 -13.17 4.46
C GLU A 6 -46.80 -12.27 3.72
N SER A 7 -46.08 -11.42 4.44
CA SER A 7 -44.87 -10.79 3.94
C SER A 7 -43.77 -11.04 4.97
N ASP A 8 -43.07 -12.14 4.73
CA ASP A 8 -41.74 -12.45 5.24
C ASP A 8 -40.82 -11.23 5.15
N ASP A 9 -40.40 -10.69 6.29
CA ASP A 9 -39.21 -9.85 6.41
C ASP A 9 -37.96 -10.76 6.34
N PRO A 10 -37.07 -10.64 5.34
CA PRO A 10 -35.82 -11.36 5.37
C PRO A 10 -34.89 -10.71 6.41
N LYS A 11 -34.68 -11.42 7.53
CA LYS A 11 -33.58 -11.14 8.48
C LYS A 11 -32.24 -11.16 7.74
N GLU A 12 -31.73 -9.99 7.42
CA GLU A 12 -30.40 -9.83 6.83
C GLU A 12 -29.32 -10.25 7.84
N ALA A 13 -28.76 -11.44 7.60
CA ALA A 13 -27.66 -11.99 8.38
C ALA A 13 -26.38 -11.15 8.16
N LYS A 14 -25.96 -10.42 9.21
CA LYS A 14 -24.68 -9.67 9.23
C LYS A 14 -23.50 -10.63 9.05
N LYS A 15 -22.99 -10.74 7.82
CA LYS A 15 -21.79 -11.51 7.48
C LYS A 15 -20.55 -10.83 8.08
N LYS A 16 -20.07 -11.35 9.22
CA LYS A 16 -18.88 -10.85 9.94
C LYS A 16 -17.65 -10.95 9.03
N ARG A 17 -17.15 -9.83 8.52
CA ARG A 17 -15.96 -9.82 7.64
C ARG A 17 -14.75 -10.31 8.42
N ARG A 18 -14.13 -11.39 7.94
CA ARG A 18 -12.86 -11.90 8.48
C ARG A 18 -11.77 -10.86 8.17
N LYS A 19 -11.27 -10.21 9.22
CA LYS A 19 -10.08 -9.36 9.14
C LYS A 19 -8.89 -10.28 8.87
N LYS A 20 -8.40 -10.29 7.63
CA LYS A 20 -7.09 -10.88 7.33
C LYS A 20 -6.06 -9.93 7.96
N GLY A 21 -5.39 -10.40 9.01
CA GLY A 21 -4.36 -9.63 9.69
C GLY A 21 -3.11 -9.50 8.81
N LEU A 22 -2.30 -8.49 9.12
CA LEU A 22 -1.04 -8.20 8.42
C LEU A 22 -0.09 -9.41 8.31
N GLY A 23 -0.24 -10.42 9.19
CA GLY A 23 0.55 -11.65 9.15
C GLY A 23 0.40 -12.49 7.87
N SER A 24 -0.68 -12.33 7.10
CA SER A 24 -0.81 -13.05 5.82
C SER A 24 0.13 -12.53 4.73
N PHE A 25 0.71 -11.33 4.90
CA PHE A 25 1.65 -10.77 3.94
C PHE A 25 3.07 -11.33 4.10
N PHE A 26 3.42 -11.89 5.26
CA PHE A 26 4.76 -12.40 5.57
C PHE A 26 4.88 -13.93 5.45
N LYS A 27 3.82 -14.62 5.02
CA LYS A 27 3.83 -16.08 4.88
C LYS A 27 4.59 -16.47 3.61
N VAL A 28 5.89 -16.72 3.75
CA VAL A 28 6.72 -17.41 2.76
C VAL A 28 6.14 -18.83 2.56
N PRO A 29 5.89 -19.28 1.31
CA PRO A 29 5.44 -20.63 1.04
C PRO A 29 6.64 -21.58 1.08
N GLU A 30 6.69 -22.41 2.12
CA GLU A 30 7.63 -23.53 2.21
C GLU A 30 6.93 -24.79 1.70
N GLY A 31 7.48 -25.41 0.64
CA GLY A 31 7.14 -26.78 0.23
C GLY A 31 6.77 -26.98 -1.23
N THR A 32 7.79 -27.16 -2.08
CA THR A 32 7.88 -28.28 -3.05
C THR A 32 9.29 -28.28 -3.65
N SER A 33 10.05 -29.34 -3.34
CA SER A 33 11.16 -29.83 -4.16
C SER A 33 10.82 -31.28 -4.50
N PRO A 34 11.11 -31.74 -5.73
CA PRO A 34 12.40 -32.41 -5.90
C PRO A 34 13.07 -32.16 -7.26
N GLY A 35 14.41 -32.12 -7.25
CA GLY A 35 15.22 -32.69 -8.33
C GLY A 35 16.18 -31.74 -9.08
N GLY A 36 17.45 -31.70 -8.63
CA GLY A 36 18.65 -31.67 -9.49
C GLY A 36 19.06 -30.34 -10.15
N ALA A 37 20.08 -29.67 -9.57
CA ALA A 37 21.33 -29.22 -10.22
C ALA A 37 21.98 -28.04 -9.46
N GLY A 38 23.19 -28.27 -8.92
CA GLY A 38 24.10 -27.24 -8.38
C GLY A 38 23.80 -26.74 -6.96
N PRO A 39 24.80 -26.34 -6.16
CA PRO A 39 24.55 -25.61 -4.93
C PRO A 39 24.03 -24.22 -5.32
N ALA A 40 22.71 -24.10 -5.52
CA ALA A 40 22.05 -22.82 -5.45
C ALA A 40 22.30 -22.31 -4.02
N LEU A 41 23.17 -21.30 -3.91
CA LEU A 41 23.39 -20.57 -2.66
C LEU A 41 22.04 -20.35 -2.00
N HIS A 42 21.94 -20.67 -0.70
CA HIS A 42 20.70 -20.53 0.04
C HIS A 42 20.17 -19.11 -0.19
N PRO A 43 18.85 -18.90 -0.43
CA PRO A 43 18.32 -17.57 -0.77
C PRO A 43 18.75 -16.49 0.24
N ASP A 44 18.90 -16.86 1.51
CA ASP A 44 19.41 -15.96 2.54
C ASP A 44 20.86 -15.51 2.34
N GLU A 45 21.72 -16.38 1.78
CA GLU A 45 23.12 -16.06 1.50
C GLU A 45 23.24 -15.09 0.31
N ALA A 46 22.40 -15.28 -0.72
CA ALA A 46 22.32 -14.34 -1.83
C ALA A 46 21.83 -12.95 -1.37
N ILE A 47 20.83 -12.90 -0.47
CA ILE A 47 20.34 -11.65 0.13
C ILE A 47 21.44 -11.00 0.99
N ALA A 48 22.17 -11.78 1.78
CA ALA A 48 23.25 -11.27 2.62
C ALA A 48 24.37 -10.63 1.79
N LEU A 49 24.74 -11.26 0.66
CA LEU A 49 25.71 -10.71 -0.29
C LEU A 49 25.21 -9.41 -0.93
N GLU A 50 23.94 -9.37 -1.36
CA GLU A 50 23.31 -8.17 -1.91
C GLU A 50 23.32 -7.02 -0.90
N LEU A 51 22.98 -7.30 0.36
CA LEU A 51 23.00 -6.32 1.44
C LEU A 51 24.42 -5.84 1.74
N GLN A 52 25.40 -6.74 1.78
CA GLN A 52 26.79 -6.37 2.00
C GLN A 52 27.32 -5.46 0.87
N ALA A 53 26.99 -5.79 -0.38
CA ALA A 53 27.35 -4.97 -1.53
C ALA A 53 26.69 -3.58 -1.48
N TYR A 54 25.44 -3.49 -1.02
CA TYR A 54 24.77 -2.21 -0.81
C TYR A 54 25.43 -1.37 0.29
N LEU A 55 25.79 -1.98 1.42
CA LEU A 55 26.46 -1.29 2.53
C LEU A 55 27.88 -0.80 2.17
N GLN A 56 28.51 -1.40 1.18
CA GLN A 56 29.81 -0.99 0.64
C GLN A 56 29.70 0.00 -0.52
N ALA A 57 28.50 0.19 -1.07
CA ALA A 57 28.26 1.15 -2.14
C ALA A 57 28.47 2.58 -1.62
N ALA A 58 28.83 3.49 -2.53
CA ALA A 58 29.00 4.90 -2.18
C ALA A 58 27.68 5.48 -1.64
N THR A 59 27.79 6.27 -0.57
CA THR A 59 26.66 6.98 0.02
C THR A 59 26.18 8.06 -0.94
N LEU A 60 24.86 8.23 -1.02
CA LEU A 60 24.26 9.32 -1.80
C LEU A 60 24.62 10.67 -1.21
N ASP A 61 24.77 11.66 -2.09
CA ASP A 61 24.89 13.04 -1.66
C ASP A 61 23.54 13.54 -1.10
N THR A 62 23.58 14.58 -0.26
CA THR A 62 22.38 15.08 0.43
C THR A 62 21.37 15.70 -0.54
N GLU A 63 21.82 16.13 -1.71
CA GLU A 63 21.00 16.78 -2.74
C GLU A 63 20.41 15.80 -3.77
N GLU A 64 20.75 14.51 -3.71
CA GLU A 64 20.24 13.50 -4.66
C GLU A 64 18.96 12.84 -4.16
N ASP A 65 17.98 12.66 -5.06
CA ASP A 65 16.75 11.94 -4.72
C ASP A 65 17.05 10.44 -4.58
N PRO A 66 16.85 9.83 -3.40
CA PRO A 66 17.06 8.41 -3.20
C PRO A 66 16.18 7.55 -4.13
N LEU A 67 14.99 8.00 -4.52
CA LEU A 67 14.13 7.26 -5.46
C LEU A 67 14.73 7.20 -6.87
N GLU A 68 15.37 8.28 -7.32
CA GLU A 68 16.06 8.35 -8.60
C GLU A 68 17.30 7.44 -8.61
N TRP A 69 18.06 7.41 -7.52
CA TRP A 69 19.18 6.48 -7.39
C TRP A 69 18.73 5.01 -7.40
N TRP A 70 17.61 4.73 -6.75
CA TRP A 70 17.02 3.39 -6.76
C TRP A 70 16.51 2.96 -8.13
N ASN A 71 16.45 3.81 -9.16
CA ASN A 71 15.98 3.45 -10.50
C ASN A 71 17.00 2.57 -11.28
N PRO A 72 18.27 2.98 -11.47
CA PRO A 72 19.31 2.12 -12.04
C PRO A 72 19.75 1.01 -11.08
N SER A 73 19.74 1.25 -9.76
CA SER A 73 20.26 0.32 -8.74
C SER A 73 19.42 -0.95 -8.56
N GLN A 74 18.20 -1.03 -9.12
CA GLN A 74 17.35 -2.24 -9.09
C GLN A 74 17.97 -3.41 -9.84
N LYS A 75 18.80 -3.11 -10.85
CA LYS A 75 19.52 -4.14 -11.62
C LYS A 75 20.62 -4.79 -10.78
N LEU A 76 21.22 -4.02 -9.87
CA LEU A 76 22.28 -4.45 -8.98
C LEU A 76 21.71 -5.08 -7.69
N PHE A 77 20.60 -4.54 -7.21
CA PHE A 77 19.96 -4.93 -5.97
C PHE A 77 18.45 -5.24 -6.18
N PRO A 78 18.13 -6.41 -6.79
CA PRO A 78 16.75 -6.75 -7.13
C PRO A 78 15.85 -7.01 -5.90
N MET A 79 16.38 -7.57 -4.81
CA MET A 79 15.58 -7.82 -3.60
C MET A 79 15.47 -6.55 -2.75
N LEU A 80 16.56 -5.81 -2.62
CA LEU A 80 16.61 -4.62 -1.78
C LEU A 80 15.83 -3.45 -2.40
N SER A 81 15.82 -3.32 -3.73
CA SER A 81 15.05 -2.28 -4.42
C SER A 81 13.54 -2.41 -4.20
N LEU A 82 13.02 -3.63 -4.02
CA LEU A 82 11.61 -3.85 -3.73
C LEU A 82 11.25 -3.28 -2.35
N LEU A 83 12.12 -3.46 -1.36
CA LEU A 83 11.98 -2.89 -0.02
C LEU A 83 12.17 -1.37 -0.05
N ALA A 84 13.20 -0.88 -0.75
CA ALA A 84 13.50 0.53 -0.84
C ALA A 84 12.33 1.34 -1.40
N LYS A 85 11.72 0.90 -2.52
CA LYS A 85 10.51 1.53 -3.08
C LYS A 85 9.37 1.56 -2.07
N LYS A 86 9.19 0.49 -1.29
CA LYS A 86 8.11 0.42 -0.33
C LYS A 86 8.30 1.39 0.84
N TYR A 87 9.52 1.57 1.31
CA TYR A 87 9.80 2.42 2.48
C TYR A 87 10.03 3.88 2.11
N LEU A 88 10.69 4.18 1.00
CA LEU A 88 10.98 5.54 0.56
C LEU A 88 9.74 6.27 0.03
N CYS A 89 8.75 5.53 -0.51
CA CYS A 89 7.48 6.13 -0.94
C CYS A 89 6.52 6.45 0.23
N ILE A 90 6.90 6.15 1.48
CA ILE A 90 6.08 6.49 2.65
C ILE A 90 6.40 7.95 3.02
N PRO A 91 5.46 8.89 2.84
CA PRO A 91 5.68 10.26 3.28
C PRO A 91 5.90 10.29 4.79
N ALA A 92 6.97 10.95 5.24
CA ALA A 92 7.33 11.02 6.65
C ALA A 92 6.35 11.87 7.50
N ALA A 93 5.38 12.55 6.89
CA ALA A 93 4.57 13.56 7.57
C ALA A 93 3.06 13.23 7.59
N SER A 94 2.45 13.39 8.77
CA SER A 94 0.99 13.53 8.95
C SER A 94 0.39 14.66 8.12
N ALA A 95 1.23 15.64 7.77
CA ALA A 95 0.89 16.85 7.03
C ALA A 95 0.21 16.58 5.67
N SER A 96 0.42 15.41 5.04
CA SER A 96 -0.29 15.06 3.80
C SER A 96 -1.80 14.91 4.04
N SER A 97 -2.21 14.34 5.18
CA SER A 97 -3.63 14.23 5.54
C SER A 97 -4.23 15.58 5.96
N GLU A 98 -3.43 16.44 6.60
CA GLU A 98 -3.83 17.78 7.03
C GLU A 98 -3.96 18.76 5.86
N TRP A 99 -3.07 18.67 4.87
CA TRP A 99 -3.19 19.40 3.60
C TRP A 99 -4.48 19.05 2.89
N VAL A 100 -4.77 17.75 2.79
CA VAL A 100 -6.00 17.26 2.18
C VAL A 100 -7.21 17.74 2.95
N PHE A 101 -7.16 17.71 4.28
CA PHE A 101 -8.24 18.20 5.11
C PHE A 101 -8.44 19.72 4.96
N SER A 102 -7.35 20.49 4.82
CA SER A 102 -7.40 21.94 4.56
C SER A 102 -8.00 22.25 3.18
N THR A 103 -7.52 21.59 2.12
CA THR A 103 -8.05 21.75 0.75
C THR A 103 -9.52 21.31 0.67
N VAL A 104 -9.88 20.20 1.31
CA VAL A 104 -11.27 19.71 1.37
C VAL A 104 -12.14 20.61 2.25
N GLY A 105 -11.60 21.19 3.31
CA GLY A 105 -12.28 22.19 4.14
C GLY A 105 -12.72 23.41 3.34
N ASN A 106 -11.97 23.78 2.30
CA ASN A 106 -12.38 24.84 1.36
C ASN A 106 -13.56 24.41 0.45
N ILE A 107 -13.61 23.12 0.06
CA ILE A 107 -14.71 22.53 -0.73
C ILE A 107 -15.98 22.40 0.12
N VAL A 108 -15.84 22.12 1.41
CA VAL A 108 -16.92 22.02 2.40
C VAL A 108 -17.00 23.33 3.20
N THR A 109 -17.22 24.44 2.50
CA THR A 109 -17.52 25.73 3.16
C THR A 109 -18.94 25.70 3.75
N CYS A 110 -19.20 26.46 4.82
CA CYS A 110 -20.52 26.49 5.51
C CYS A 110 -21.73 26.77 4.58
N LEU A 111 -21.50 27.41 3.44
CA LEU A 111 -22.51 27.67 2.39
C LEU A 111 -22.91 26.41 1.59
N ARG A 112 -22.19 25.28 1.72
CA ARG A 112 -22.45 23.98 1.06
C ARG A 112 -22.54 22.80 2.04
N ALA A 113 -22.94 23.05 3.29
CA ALA A 113 -23.00 22.06 4.37
C ALA A 113 -24.01 20.89 4.16
N SER A 114 -24.73 20.84 3.04
CA SER A 114 -25.68 19.77 2.68
C SER A 114 -25.09 18.69 1.75
N LEU A 115 -23.77 18.64 1.61
CA LEU A 115 -23.11 17.58 0.84
C LEU A 115 -23.04 16.28 1.65
N LYS A 116 -23.55 15.19 1.06
CA LYS A 116 -23.38 13.84 1.62
C LYS A 116 -21.88 13.47 1.65
N PRO A 117 -21.42 12.71 2.65
CA PRO A 117 -20.01 12.33 2.78
C PRO A 117 -19.45 11.63 1.53
N ASP A 118 -20.26 10.83 0.83
CA ASP A 118 -19.88 10.22 -0.45
C ASP A 118 -19.52 11.22 -1.55
N HIS A 119 -20.20 12.37 -1.60
CA HIS A 119 -19.94 13.41 -2.60
C HIS A 119 -18.68 14.19 -2.28
N VAL A 120 -18.43 14.45 -0.99
CA VAL A 120 -17.19 15.09 -0.51
C VAL A 120 -15.98 14.21 -0.86
N ASN A 121 -16.08 12.89 -0.65
CA ASN A 121 -14.99 11.97 -0.99
C ASN A 121 -14.68 11.99 -2.50
N ARG A 122 -15.70 11.97 -3.37
CA ARG A 122 -15.52 12.05 -4.83
C ARG A 122 -14.87 13.38 -5.24
N LEU A 123 -15.32 14.49 -4.67
CA LEU A 123 -14.74 15.81 -4.95
C LEU A 123 -13.29 15.91 -4.46
N SER A 124 -12.98 15.37 -3.28
CA SER A 124 -11.60 15.34 -2.76
C SER A 124 -10.68 14.50 -3.65
N PHE A 125 -11.17 13.39 -4.19
CA PHE A 125 -10.42 12.55 -5.12
C PHE A 125 -10.15 13.31 -6.42
N LEU A 126 -11.18 13.90 -7.03
CA LEU A 126 -11.03 14.66 -8.27
C LEU A 126 -10.08 15.85 -8.10
N ALA A 127 -10.22 16.63 -7.02
CA ALA A 127 -9.37 17.79 -6.76
C ALA A 127 -7.88 17.43 -6.65
N LYS A 128 -7.55 16.29 -6.04
CA LYS A 128 -6.16 15.83 -5.87
C LYS A 128 -5.53 15.20 -7.12
N ASN A 129 -6.33 14.78 -8.09
CA ASN A 129 -5.85 14.07 -9.29
C ASN A 129 -5.93 14.91 -10.58
N LEU A 130 -6.61 16.06 -10.55
CA LEU A 130 -6.77 16.97 -11.69
C LEU A 130 -5.94 18.25 -11.58
N THR A 131 -5.28 18.48 -10.44
CA THR A 131 -4.37 19.61 -10.20
C THR A 131 -2.95 19.13 -10.27
#